data_AF-A0A1J8QA13-F1
#
_entry.id   AF-A0A1J8QA13-F1
#
_cell.length_a   1.000
_cell.length_b   1.000
_cell.length_c   1.000
_cell.angle_alpha   90.00
_cell.angle_beta   90.00
_cell.angle_gamma   90.00
#
_symmetry.space_group_name_H-M   'P 1'
#
loop_
_entity.id
_entity.type
_entity.pdbx_description
1 polymer ?
#
loop_
_entity_poly.entity_id
_entity_poly.type
_entity_poly.pdbx_seq_one_letter_code
_entity_poly.pdbx_strand_id
1 'polypeptide(L)' 'MSYLDQYPGDARSSEGAWEKLSQVAVKGAEYNSRERQPHSKCLQGTRADLLSHIYGLLDNPEKSQLIWLHGTAGVGKSAV' A
#
# COMPACT_ATOMS: atom_id res chain seq x y z
N MET A 1 -44.63 9.62 7.10
CA MET A 1 -43.38 10.32 7.43
C MET A 1 -42.23 9.34 7.24
N SER A 2 -41.80 9.11 6.01
CA SER A 2 -40.66 8.25 5.66
C SER A 2 -39.88 9.01 4.59
N TYR A 3 -38.89 9.75 5.06
CA TYR A 3 -37.95 10.50 4.22
C TYR A 3 -37.06 9.48 3.48
N LEU A 4 -37.24 9.38 2.17
CA LEU A 4 -36.25 8.81 1.26
C LEU A 4 -35.12 9.83 1.14
N ASP A 5 -34.00 9.58 1.82
CA ASP A 5 -32.71 10.17 1.43
C ASP A 5 -32.23 9.44 0.16
N GLN A 6 -32.87 9.82 -0.95
CA GLN A 6 -32.40 9.48 -2.27
C GLN A 6 -31.22 10.41 -2.59
N TYR A 7 -30.00 9.99 -2.24
CA TYR A 7 -28.80 10.62 -2.78
C TYR A 7 -28.79 10.38 -4.30
N PRO A 8 -28.87 11.43 -5.15
CA PRO A 8 -28.64 11.27 -6.57
C PRO A 8 -27.12 11.24 -6.78
N GLY A 9 -26.51 10.14 -6.37
CA GLY A 9 -25.14 9.82 -6.72
C GLY A 9 -25.13 9.40 -8.20
N ASP A 10 -24.44 10.17 -9.01
CA ASP A 10 -24.25 10.04 -10.45
C ASP A 10 -23.93 8.57 -10.83
N ALA A 11 -24.95 7.77 -11.11
CA ALA A 11 -24.85 6.40 -11.59
C ALA A 11 -24.47 6.37 -13.08
N ARG A 12 -23.48 7.19 -13.47
CA ARG A 12 -22.82 7.07 -14.77
C ARG A 12 -21.98 5.81 -14.73
N SER A 13 -22.61 4.73 -15.19
CA SER A 13 -22.04 3.46 -15.63
C SER A 13 -20.51 3.41 -15.50
N SER A 14 -20.05 2.90 -14.35
CA SER A 14 -18.67 2.44 -14.16
C SER A 14 -18.37 1.18 -14.97
N GLU A 15 -19.40 0.64 -15.64
CA GLU A 15 -19.41 -0.44 -16.60
C GLU A 15 -18.53 -0.04 -17.81
N GLY A 16 -17.25 -0.38 -17.72
CA GLY A 16 -16.25 -0.12 -18.77
C GLY A 16 -15.09 0.78 -18.33
N ALA A 17 -15.23 1.57 -17.26
CA ALA A 17 -14.10 2.32 -16.70
C ALA A 17 -13.03 1.37 -16.13
N TRP A 18 -13.47 0.38 -15.36
CA TRP A 18 -12.60 -0.65 -14.81
C TRP A 18 -11.96 -1.55 -15.88
N GLU A 19 -12.67 -1.81 -16.97
CA GLU A 19 -12.16 -2.60 -18.08
C GLU A 19 -11.08 -1.85 -18.87
N LYS A 20 -11.24 -0.53 -19.05
CA LYS A 20 -10.17 0.30 -19.64
C LYS A 20 -8.95 0.39 -18.73
N LEU A 21 -9.16 0.52 -17.42
CA LEU A 21 -8.07 0.56 -16.45
C LEU A 21 -7.32 -0.77 -16.36
N SER A 22 -8.01 -1.91 -16.45
CA SER A 22 -7.37 -3.22 -16.42
C SER A 22 -6.45 -3.45 -17.61
N GLN A 23 -6.76 -2.89 -18.78
CA GLN A 23 -5.93 -2.98 -19.99
C GLN A 23 -4.60 -2.21 -19.88
N VAL A 24 -4.53 -1.17 -19.05
CA VAL A 24 -3.33 -0.35 -18.86
C VAL A 24 -2.63 -0.61 -17.53
N ALA A 25 -3.23 -1.41 -16.66
CA ALA A 25 -2.62 -1.80 -15.40
C ALA A 25 -1.31 -2.59 -15.64
N VAL A 26 -0.31 -2.34 -14.80
CA VAL A 26 0.92 -3.14 -14.80
C VAL A 26 0.54 -4.58 -14.44
N LYS A 27 0.99 -5.54 -15.25
CA LYS A 27 0.76 -6.96 -14.97
C LYS A 27 1.30 -7.32 -13.59
N GLY A 28 0.49 -8.02 -12.81
CA GLY A 28 0.81 -8.35 -11.44
C GLY A 28 0.57 -7.23 -10.44
N ALA A 29 0.09 -6.04 -10.85
CA ALA A 29 -0.29 -4.97 -9.92
C ALA A 29 -1.65 -5.18 -9.26
N GLU A 30 -2.46 -6.10 -9.79
CA GLU A 30 -3.75 -6.46 -9.24
C GLU A 30 -3.62 -7.07 -7.84
N TYR A 31 -4.67 -6.83 -7.05
CA TYR A 31 -4.78 -7.37 -5.70
C TYR A 31 -4.65 -8.90 -5.73
N ASN A 32 -3.73 -9.44 -4.91
CA ASN A 32 -3.43 -10.87 -4.84
C ASN A 32 -3.09 -11.53 -6.18
N SER A 33 -2.43 -10.82 -7.09
CA SER A 33 -1.93 -11.42 -8.33
C SER A 33 -1.07 -12.66 -8.06
N ARG A 34 -1.35 -13.75 -8.79
CA ARG A 34 -0.51 -14.94 -8.80
C ARG A 34 0.86 -14.70 -9.41
N GLU A 35 1.00 -13.68 -10.27
CA GLU A 35 2.28 -13.32 -10.88
C GLU A 35 3.29 -12.79 -9.84
N ARG A 36 2.81 -12.36 -8.67
CA ARG A 36 3.67 -11.98 -7.53
C ARG A 36 4.20 -13.16 -6.73
N GLN A 37 3.94 -14.41 -7.15
CA GLN A 37 4.46 -15.58 -6.47
C GLN A 37 5.80 -16.05 -7.08
N PRO A 38 6.79 -16.42 -6.25
CA PRO A 38 6.80 -16.30 -4.80
C PRO A 38 6.87 -14.83 -4.36
N HIS A 39 6.20 -14.50 -3.25
CA HIS A 39 6.22 -13.13 -2.73
C HIS A 39 7.64 -12.61 -2.59
N SER A 40 7.85 -11.35 -2.98
CA SER A 40 9.13 -10.69 -2.81
C SER A 40 9.51 -10.73 -1.33
N LYS A 41 10.66 -11.34 -1.05
CA LYS A 41 11.23 -11.37 0.29
C LYS A 41 12.04 -10.11 0.50
N CYS A 42 12.04 -9.59 1.72
CA CYS A 42 13.02 -8.58 2.11
C CYS A 42 14.43 -9.13 1.88
N LEU A 43 15.36 -8.25 1.57
CA LEU A 43 16.78 -8.58 1.64
C LEU A 43 17.08 -9.08 3.07
N GLN A 44 17.91 -10.12 3.16
CA GLN A 44 18.28 -10.73 4.44
C GLN A 44 18.81 -9.66 5.42
N GLY A 45 18.39 -9.75 6.67
CA GLY A 45 18.74 -8.77 7.73
C GLY A 45 17.93 -7.48 7.70
N THR A 46 17.65 -6.90 6.52
CA THR A 46 17.09 -5.54 6.40
C THR A 46 15.80 -5.33 7.20
N ARG A 47 14.84 -6.27 7.13
CA ARG A 47 13.58 -6.13 7.88
C ARG A 47 13.79 -6.20 9.40
N ALA A 48 14.63 -7.13 9.85
CA ALA A 48 14.91 -7.30 11.27
C ALA A 48 15.63 -6.07 11.83
N ASP A 49 16.65 -5.59 11.12
CA ASP A 49 17.45 -4.43 11.52
C ASP A 49 16.62 -3.14 11.53
N LEU A 50 15.80 -2.92 10.48
CA LEU A 50 14.96 -1.74 10.39
C LEU A 50 13.89 -1.72 11.49
N LEU A 51 13.23 -2.85 11.75
CA LEU A 51 12.24 -2.94 12.84
C LEU A 51 12.89 -2.75 14.21
N SER A 52 14.06 -3.35 14.45
CA SER A 52 14.80 -3.14 15.70
C SER A 52 15.14 -1.66 15.92
N HIS A 53 15.56 -0.96 14.86
CA HIS A 53 15.82 0.47 14.92
C HIS A 53 14.55 1.28 15.22
N ILE A 54 13.44 0.99 14.54
CA ILE A 54 12.15 1.67 14.77
C ILE A 54 11.68 1.46 16.21
N TYR A 55 11.69 0.22 16.72
CA TYR A 55 11.27 -0.06 18.10
C TYR A 55 12.17 0.63 19.13
N GLY A 56 13.49 0.62 18.92
CA GLY A 56 14.42 1.32 19.81
C GLY A 56 14.23 2.85 19.85
N LEU A 57 13.64 3.45 18.79
CA LEU A 57 13.24 4.86 18.80
C LEU A 57 11.93 5.07 19.57
N LEU A 58 10.95 4.18 19.39
CA LEU A 58 9.66 4.24 20.08
C LEU A 58 9.79 4.07 21.61
N ASP A 59 10.75 3.26 22.05
CA ASP A 59 11.03 3.04 23.46
C ASP A 59 11.69 4.26 24.15
N ASN A 60 12.03 5.31 23.39
CA ASN A 60 12.64 6.52 23.91
C ASN A 60 11.80 7.76 23.51
N PRO A 61 10.78 8.13 24.32
CA PRO A 61 9.88 9.23 24.01
C PRO A 61 10.53 10.62 23.98
N GLU A 62 11.76 10.75 24.50
CA GLU A 62 12.59 11.96 24.42
C GLU A 62 13.34 12.09 23.08
N LYS A 63 13.36 11.02 22.26
CA LYS A 63 13.99 11.01 20.93
C LYS A 63 12.96 11.27 19.82
N SER A 64 13.48 11.56 18.62
CA SER A 64 12.71 11.93 17.43
C SER A 64 11.47 11.07 17.20
N GLN A 65 10.31 11.74 17.12
CA GLN A 65 9.01 11.14 16.78
C GLN A 65 8.81 10.92 15.28
N LEU A 66 9.82 11.20 14.46
CA LEU A 66 9.78 11.12 13.01
C LEU A 66 10.94 10.25 12.50
N ILE A 67 10.61 9.25 11.67
CA ILE A 67 11.57 8.36 11.04
C ILE A 67 11.57 8.64 9.54
N TRP A 68 12.73 8.99 9.00
CA TRP A 68 12.93 9.21 7.56
C TRP A 68 13.53 7.97 6.91
N LEU A 69 12.70 7.19 6.21
CA LEU A 69 13.13 6.00 5.47
C LEU A 69 13.38 6.34 3.98
N HIS A 70 14.63 6.29 3.53
CA HIS A 70 15.03 6.63 2.17
C HIS A 70 15.63 5.44 1.39
N GLY A 71 15.64 5.54 0.06
CA GLY A 71 16.16 4.52 -0.85
C GLY A 71 15.53 4.58 -2.24
N THR A 72 16.02 3.78 -3.18
CA THR A 72 15.54 3.75 -4.58
C THR A 72 14.04 3.47 -4.67
N ALA A 73 13.38 3.98 -5.72
CA ALA A 73 11.99 3.65 -6.00
C ALA A 73 11.82 2.12 -6.17
N GLY A 74 10.70 1.57 -5.71
CA GLY A 74 10.38 0.15 -5.88
C GLY A 74 11.01 -0.83 -4.88
N VAL A 75 11.91 -0.40 -3.98
CA VAL A 75 12.57 -1.31 -3.01
C VAL A 75 11.69 -1.74 -1.82
N GLY A 76 10.40 -1.38 -1.83
CA GLY A 76 9.46 -1.82 -0.79
C GLY A 76 9.48 -1.02 0.52
N LYS A 77 9.98 0.22 0.52
CA LYS A 77 10.02 1.07 1.73
C LYS A 77 8.65 1.23 2.41
N SER A 78 7.58 1.36 1.64
CA SER A 78 6.21 1.47 2.15
C SER A 78 5.60 0.13 2.61
N ALA A 79 6.28 -0.98 2.32
CA ALA A 79 5.80 -2.34 2.62
C ALA A 79 6.49 -2.95 3.85
N VAL A 80 7.56 -2.34 4.36
CA VAL A 80 8.18 -2.70 5.64
C VAL A 80 7.41 -2.04 6.77
#